data_AF-A0AA87J356-F1
#
_entry.id   AF-A0AA87J356-F1
#
_cell.length_a   1.000
_cell.length_b   1.000
_cell.length_c   1.000
_cell.angle_alpha   90.00
_cell.angle_beta   90.00
_cell.angle_gamma   90.00
#
_symmetry.space_group_name_H-M   'P 1'
#
loop_
_entity.id
_entity.type
_entity.pdbx_description
1 polymer ?
#
loop_
_entity_poly.entity_id
_entity_poly.type
_entity_poly.pdbx_seq_one_letter_code
_entity_poly.pdbx_strand_id
1 'polypeptide(L)'
;MTGYYAYWISTALLSLLYLTSAFMYATKAGWVRRVLAELGYSAAYLVPFMIVVKVLGPLAILSRVSVLLSDLAYAGIFYHLLLSGLAHLGVRKPAGALPAAIGLALLAISFVTQNDARDVPSPYVHAAMR
;
A
#
# COMPACT_ATOMS: atom_id res chain seq x y z
N MET A 1 4.17 19.27 14.88
CA MET A 1 4.52 18.16 15.80
C MET A 1 3.56 16.98 15.66
N THR A 2 2.25 17.15 15.81
CA THR A 2 1.27 16.04 15.67
C THR A 2 1.30 15.36 14.30
N GLY A 3 1.35 16.13 13.21
CA GLY A 3 1.40 15.60 11.84
C GLY A 3 2.63 14.75 11.54
N TYR A 4 3.80 15.16 12.05
CA TYR A 4 5.04 14.38 11.92
C TYR A 4 4.92 12.96 12.51
N TYR A 5 4.36 12.83 13.71
CA TYR A 5 4.15 11.50 14.32
C TYR A 5 3.06 10.71 13.59
N ALA A 6 1.96 11.36 13.19
CA ALA A 6 0.92 10.72 12.41
C ALA A 6 1.47 10.15 11.09
N TYR A 7 2.33 10.89 10.39
CA TYR A 7 3.03 10.44 9.19
C TYR A 7 3.86 9.20 9.47
N TRP A 8 4.75 9.24 10.45
CA TRP A 8 5.69 8.14 10.68
C TRP A 8 5.01 6.88 11.21
N ILE A 9 4.03 7.02 12.10
CA ILE A 9 3.26 5.87 12.61
C ILE A 9 2.49 5.22 11.46
N SER A 10 1.74 6.01 10.68
CA SER A 10 0.94 5.47 9.58
C SER A 10 1.80 4.86 8.48
N THR A 11 2.92 5.50 8.12
CA THR A 11 3.87 5.02 7.11
C THR A 11 4.57 3.73 7.56
N ALA A 12 4.97 3.63 8.83
CA ALA A 12 5.58 2.42 9.38
C ALA A 12 4.59 1.25 9.39
N LEU A 13 3.35 1.48 9.83
CA LEU A 13 2.31 0.45 9.82
C LEU A 13 1.91 0.02 8.40
N LEU A 14 1.80 0.97 7.45
CA LEU A 14 1.55 0.67 6.05
C LEU A 14 2.69 -0.16 5.44
N SER A 15 3.94 0.22 5.76
CA SER A 15 5.13 -0.52 5.31
C SER A 15 5.15 -1.93 5.89
N LEU A 16 4.83 -2.08 7.17
CA LEU A 16 4.75 -3.38 7.83
C LEU A 16 3.67 -4.27 7.20
N LEU A 17 2.49 -3.72 6.90
CA LEU A 17 1.41 -4.42 6.18
C LEU A 17 1.91 -4.98 4.84
N TYR A 18 2.57 -4.14 4.04
CA TYR A 18 3.09 -4.50 2.73
C TYR A 18 4.24 -5.51 2.78
N LEU A 19 5.21 -5.32 3.68
CA LEU A 19 6.36 -6.22 3.82
C LEU A 19 5.94 -7.58 4.39
N THR A 20 4.99 -7.61 5.34
CA THR A 20 4.39 -8.87 5.82
C THR A 20 3.66 -9.60 4.68
N SER A 21 2.95 -8.85 3.83
CA SER A 21 2.31 -9.41 2.63
C SER A 21 3.34 -9.98 1.66
N ALA A 22 4.43 -9.25 1.38
CA ALA A 22 5.53 -9.72 0.51
C ALA A 22 6.19 -11.00 1.07
N PHE A 23 6.48 -11.02 2.38
CA PHE A 23 7.03 -12.18 3.05
C PHE A 23 6.11 -13.41 2.93
N MET A 24 4.79 -13.22 3.07
CA MET A 24 3.82 -14.29 2.88
C MET A 24 3.77 -14.79 1.43
N TYR A 25 3.89 -13.90 0.45
CA TYR A 25 3.98 -14.27 -0.96
C TYR A 25 5.23 -15.10 -1.26
N ALA A 26 6.36 -14.75 -0.65
CA ALA A 26 7.63 -15.46 -0.83
C ALA A 26 7.65 -16.82 -0.12
N THR A 27 7.14 -16.91 1.11
CA THR A 27 7.23 -18.12 1.95
C THR A 27 6.04 -19.07 1.84
N LYS A 28 4.87 -18.57 1.43
CA LYS A 28 3.62 -19.34 1.30
C LYS A 28 3.02 -19.25 -0.10
N ALA A 29 3.87 -19.29 -1.13
CA ALA A 29 3.47 -19.09 -2.53
C ALA A 29 2.30 -19.98 -2.98
N GLY A 30 2.28 -21.26 -2.59
CA GLY A 30 1.18 -22.18 -2.92
C GLY A 30 -0.17 -21.76 -2.32
N TRP A 31 -0.18 -21.29 -1.07
CA TRP A 31 -1.38 -20.77 -0.43
C TRP A 31 -1.83 -19.46 -1.09
N VAL A 32 -0.90 -18.55 -1.37
CA VAL A 32 -1.20 -17.27 -2.05
C VAL A 32 -1.80 -17.50 -3.44
N ARG A 33 -1.26 -18.45 -4.23
CA ARG A 33 -1.83 -18.80 -5.54
C ARG A 33 -3.27 -19.31 -5.42
N ARG A 34 -3.59 -20.11 -4.40
CA ARG A 34 -4.97 -20.56 -4.14
C ARG A 34 -5.89 -19.39 -3.81
N VAL A 35 -5.49 -18.51 -2.89
CA VAL A 35 -6.27 -17.31 -2.52
C VAL A 35 -6.49 -16.41 -3.74
N LEU A 36 -5.46 -16.19 -4.56
CA LEU A 36 -5.58 -15.41 -5.80
C LEU A 36 -6.51 -16.07 -6.81
N ALA A 37 -6.47 -17.40 -6.95
CA ALA A 37 -7.38 -18.13 -7.83
C ALA A 37 -8.85 -18.03 -7.36
N GLU A 38 -9.10 -18.09 -6.04
CA GLU A 38 -10.43 -17.84 -5.48
C GLU A 38 -10.95 -16.43 -5.76
N LEU A 39 -10.04 -15.46 -5.96
CA LEU A 39 -10.36 -14.09 -6.39
C LEU A 39 -10.44 -13.93 -7.91
N GLY A 40 -10.23 -15.01 -8.70
CA GLY A 40 -10.28 -14.99 -10.16
C GLY A 40 -8.96 -14.66 -10.86
N TYR A 41 -7.84 -14.64 -10.15
CA TYR A 41 -6.52 -14.34 -10.72
C TYR A 41 -5.70 -15.61 -10.97
N SER A 42 -5.29 -15.85 -12.22
CA SER A 42 -4.56 -17.05 -12.66
C SER A 42 -3.22 -16.79 -13.37
N ALA A 43 -2.76 -15.54 -13.45
CA ALA A 43 -1.55 -15.19 -14.19
C ALA A 43 -0.26 -15.75 -13.54
N ALA A 44 0.58 -16.42 -14.34
CA ALA A 44 1.75 -17.17 -13.87
C ALA A 44 2.77 -16.31 -13.10
N TYR A 45 2.99 -15.07 -13.57
CA TYR A 45 3.97 -14.14 -13.00
C TYR A 45 3.38 -13.17 -11.98
N LEU A 46 2.10 -13.31 -11.62
CA LEU A 46 1.45 -12.37 -10.69
C LEU A 46 2.10 -12.40 -9.30
N VAL A 47 2.39 -13.58 -8.74
CA VAL A 47 3.01 -13.70 -7.42
C VAL A 47 4.40 -13.05 -7.35
N PRO A 48 5.37 -13.38 -8.23
CA PRO A 48 6.69 -12.74 -8.17
C PRO A 48 6.62 -11.23 -8.46
N PHE A 49 5.77 -10.80 -9.39
CA PHE A 49 5.55 -9.37 -9.64
C PHE A 49 5.03 -8.64 -8.41
N MET A 50 4.04 -9.23 -7.72
CA MET A 50 3.49 -8.66 -6.49
C MET A 50 4.50 -8.60 -5.35
N ILE A 51 5.44 -9.55 -5.23
CA ILE A 51 6.53 -9.46 -4.24
C ILE A 51 7.36 -8.21 -4.50
N VAL A 52 7.80 -7.98 -5.74
CA VAL A 52 8.63 -6.83 -6.12
C VAL A 52 7.90 -5.52 -5.82
N VAL A 53 6.65 -5.38 -6.29
CA VAL A 53 5.85 -4.18 -6.04
C VAL A 53 5.63 -3.94 -4.55
N LYS A 54 5.38 -5.01 -3.77
CA LYS A 54 5.11 -4.89 -2.33
C LYS A 54 6.35 -4.50 -1.51
N VAL A 55 7.55 -4.68 -2.05
CA VAL A 55 8.80 -4.22 -1.45
C VAL A 55 9.13 -2.81 -1.94
N LEU A 56 9.08 -2.56 -3.25
CA LEU A 56 9.46 -1.27 -3.84
C LEU A 56 8.53 -0.13 -3.44
N GLY A 57 7.23 -0.38 -3.28
CA GLY A 57 6.25 0.64 -2.89
C GLY A 57 6.60 1.31 -1.55
N PRO A 58 6.67 0.56 -0.43
CA PRO A 58 7.11 1.10 0.85
C PRO A 58 8.51 1.70 0.82
N LEU A 59 9.47 1.10 0.11
CA LEU A 59 10.84 1.64 0.00
C LEU A 59 10.86 3.01 -0.69
N ALA A 60 10.05 3.22 -1.73
CA ALA A 60 9.91 4.50 -2.40
C ALA A 60 9.33 5.60 -1.48
N ILE A 61 8.45 5.24 -0.55
CA ILE A 61 7.91 6.19 0.44
C ILE A 61 8.95 6.47 1.54
N LEU A 62 9.56 5.42 2.11
CA LEU A 62 10.50 5.53 3.23
C LEU A 62 11.81 6.22 2.87
N SER A 63 12.32 5.99 1.65
CA SER A 63 13.59 6.56 1.20
C SER A 63 13.55 8.08 1.05
N ARG A 64 12.37 8.65 0.74
CA ARG A 64 12.12 10.08 0.50
C ARG A 64 13.09 10.77 -0.48
N VAL A 65 13.83 10.00 -1.29
CA VAL A 65 14.83 10.54 -2.24
C VAL A 65 14.21 11.40 -3.35
N SER A 66 12.94 11.17 -3.67
CA SER A 66 12.21 11.90 -4.71
C SER A 66 10.74 12.04 -4.35
N VAL A 67 10.23 13.27 -4.39
CA VAL A 67 8.79 13.57 -4.20
C VAL A 67 7.97 12.82 -5.25
N LEU A 68 8.37 12.90 -6.52
CA LEU A 68 7.69 12.23 -7.63
C LEU A 68 7.61 10.72 -7.42
N LEU A 69 8.70 10.09 -6.99
CA LEU A 69 8.73 8.64 -6.79
C LEU A 69 7.84 8.21 -5.64
N SER A 70 7.82 8.96 -4.53
CA SER A 70 6.93 8.65 -3.41
C SER A 70 5.47 8.88 -3.78
N ASP A 71 5.13 9.95 -4.51
CA ASP A 71 3.76 10.22 -4.96
C ASP A 71 3.27 9.13 -5.94
N LEU A 72 4.15 8.66 -6.83
CA LEU A 72 3.87 7.50 -7.69
C LEU A 72 3.62 6.23 -6.86
N ALA A 73 4.41 6.00 -5.80
CA ALA A 73 4.21 4.87 -4.90
C ALA A 73 2.90 4.97 -4.11
N TYR A 74 2.54 6.17 -3.61
CA TYR A 74 1.25 6.42 -2.97
C TYR A 74 0.08 6.09 -3.90
N ALA A 75 0.12 6.57 -5.14
CA ALA A 75 -0.92 6.28 -6.14
C ALA A 75 -1.00 4.77 -6.45
N GLY A 76 0.13 4.11 -6.67
CA GLY A 76 0.17 2.67 -6.93
C GLY A 76 -0.39 1.83 -5.78
N ILE A 77 -0.02 2.17 -4.54
CA ILE A 77 -0.53 1.53 -3.33
C ILE A 77 -2.04 1.79 -3.16
N PHE A 78 -2.52 3.01 -3.43
CA PHE A 78 -3.94 3.35 -3.40
C PHE A 78 -4.74 2.43 -4.32
N TYR A 79 -4.38 2.36 -5.61
CA TYR A 79 -5.11 1.53 -6.56
C TYR A 79 -5.00 0.04 -6.24
N HIS A 80 -3.83 -0.44 -5.80
CA HIS A 80 -3.68 -1.82 -5.35
C HIS A 80 -4.65 -2.15 -4.19
N LEU A 81 -4.69 -1.33 -3.14
CA LEU A 81 -5.56 -1.58 -1.99
C LEU A 81 -7.04 -1.46 -2.34
N LEU A 82 -7.41 -0.46 -3.14
CA LEU A 82 -8.78 -0.27 -3.61
C LEU A 82 -9.25 -1.50 -4.40
N LEU A 83 -8.48 -1.93 -5.40
CA LEU A 83 -8.80 -3.11 -6.21
C LEU A 83 -8.78 -4.40 -5.37
N SER A 84 -7.86 -4.53 -4.42
CA SER A 84 -7.82 -5.67 -3.49
C SER A 84 -9.08 -5.74 -2.64
N GLY A 85 -9.57 -4.62 -2.11
CA GLY A 85 -10.83 -4.56 -1.37
C GLY A 85 -12.02 -4.95 -2.24
N LEU A 86 -12.11 -4.36 -3.44
CA LEU A 86 -13.17 -4.66 -4.42
C LEU A 86 -13.17 -6.13 -4.86
N ALA A 87 -12.00 -6.76 -5.03
CA ALA A 87 -11.92 -8.19 -5.38
C ALA A 87 -12.58 -9.08 -4.31
N HIS A 88 -12.31 -8.81 -3.03
CA HIS A 88 -12.92 -9.54 -1.91
C HIS A 88 -14.43 -9.31 -1.81
N LEU A 89 -14.89 -8.08 -2.06
CA LEU A 89 -16.32 -7.77 -2.13
C LEU A 89 -17.02 -8.47 -3.31
N GLY A 90 -16.37 -8.49 -4.48
CA GLY A 90 -16.88 -9.13 -5.70
C GLY A 90 -17.11 -10.64 -5.54
N VAL A 91 -16.28 -11.32 -4.76
CA VAL A 91 -16.45 -12.75 -4.44
C VAL A 91 -17.26 -13.00 -3.15
N ARG A 92 -17.92 -11.97 -2.61
CA ARG A 92 -18.74 -12.05 -1.39
C ARG A 92 -17.97 -12.53 -0.14
N LYS A 93 -16.70 -12.17 -0.01
CA LYS A 93 -15.83 -12.46 1.15
C LYS A 93 -15.36 -11.14 1.83
N PRO A 94 -16.25 -10.34 2.41
CA PRO A 94 -15.92 -9.00 2.91
C PRO A 94 -14.87 -8.98 4.03
N ALA A 95 -14.79 -10.03 4.84
CA ALA A 95 -13.76 -10.16 5.87
C ALA A 95 -12.33 -10.11 5.29
N GLY A 96 -12.15 -10.61 4.06
CA GLY A 96 -10.86 -10.54 3.35
C GLY A 96 -10.48 -9.13 2.91
N ALA A 97 -11.42 -8.18 2.84
CA ALA A 97 -11.14 -6.79 2.51
C ALA A 97 -10.61 -5.96 3.69
N LEU A 98 -10.65 -6.50 4.92
CA LEU A 98 -10.25 -5.75 6.12
C LEU A 98 -8.80 -5.21 6.06
N PRO A 99 -7.78 -5.99 5.64
CA PRO A 99 -6.42 -5.47 5.49
C PRO A 99 -6.33 -4.34 4.45
N ALA A 100 -7.15 -4.39 3.39
CA ALA A 100 -7.19 -3.34 2.37
C ALA A 100 -7.81 -2.05 2.92
N ALA A 101 -8.88 -2.15 3.70
CA ALA A 101 -9.52 -1.00 4.36
C ALA A 101 -8.57 -0.33 5.38
N ILE A 102 -7.91 -1.12 6.23
CA ILE A 102 -6.90 -0.61 7.17
C ILE A 102 -5.75 0.04 6.40
N GLY A 103 -5.26 -0.61 5.34
CA GLY A 103 -4.21 -0.07 4.48
C GLY A 103 -4.59 1.28 3.86
N LEU A 104 -5.83 1.44 3.37
CA LEU A 104 -6.31 2.70 2.79
C LEU A 104 -6.37 3.82 3.83
N ALA A 105 -6.81 3.54 5.06
CA ALA A 105 -6.80 4.52 6.14
C ALA A 105 -5.38 4.96 6.49
N LEU A 106 -4.45 4.01 6.65
CA LEU A 106 -3.03 4.30 6.90
C LEU A 106 -2.40 5.09 5.75
N LEU A 107 -2.73 4.73 4.50
CA LEU A 107 -2.26 5.44 3.31
C LEU A 107 -2.75 6.89 3.29
N ALA A 108 -4.03 7.13 3.57
CA ALA A 108 -4.61 8.46 3.57
C ALA A 108 -3.95 9.34 4.64
N ILE A 109 -3.77 8.82 5.86
CA ILE A 109 -3.09 9.55 6.94
C ILE A 109 -1.65 9.86 6.54
N SER A 110 -0.92 8.85 6.04
CA SER A 110 0.47 8.99 5.59
C SER A 110 0.60 10.03 4.48
N PHE A 111 -0.28 9.99 3.47
CA PHE A 111 -0.24 10.92 2.34
C PHE A 111 -0.57 12.36 2.76
N VAL A 112 -1.63 12.57 3.56
CA VAL A 112 -2.06 13.93 3.98
C VAL A 112 -1.02 14.59 4.90
N THR A 113 -0.32 13.80 5.72
CA THR A 113 0.69 14.31 6.66
C THR A 113 2.12 14.26 6.12
N GLN A 114 2.34 13.84 4.88
CA GLN A 114 3.70 13.64 4.35
C GLN A 114 4.55 14.92 4.33
N ASN A 115 3.94 16.08 4.14
CA ASN A 115 4.65 17.36 4.11
C ASN A 115 5.14 17.79 5.51
N ASP A 116 4.58 17.23 6.59
CA ASP A 116 5.06 17.48 7.95
C ASP A 116 6.41 16.82 8.25
N ALA A 117 6.84 15.87 7.41
CA ALA A 117 8.07 15.09 7.57
C ALA A 117 9.05 15.23 6.39
N ARG A 118 8.81 16.18 5.48
CA ARG A 118 9.64 16.45 4.30
C ARG A 118 10.24 17.85 4.34
N ASP A 119 11.48 17.97 3.89
CA ASP A 119 12.12 19.28 3.64
C ASP A 119 11.56 19.93 2.37
N VAL A 120 11.32 19.12 1.33
CA VAL A 120 10.70 19.56 0.06
C VAL A 120 9.25 19.06 0.01
N PRO A 121 8.26 19.97 0.04
CA PRO A 121 6.85 19.59 0.07
C PRO A 121 6.38 19.01 -1.26
N SER A 122 5.49 18.00 -1.19
CA SER A 122 4.70 17.57 -2.35
C SER A 122 3.65 18.62 -2.69
N PRO A 123 3.50 19.02 -3.97
CA PRO A 123 2.51 20.02 -4.38
C PRO A 123 1.06 19.49 -4.27
N TYR A 124 0.86 18.17 -4.27
CA TYR A 124 -0.47 17.56 -4.35
C TYR A 124 -1.23 17.57 -3.02
N VAL A 125 -0.53 17.61 -1.89
CA VAL A 125 -1.17 17.65 -0.56
C VAL A 125 -1.92 18.97 -0.34
N HIS A 126 -1.34 20.10 -0.74
CA HIS A 126 -1.98 21.40 -0.61
C HIS A 126 -3.22 21.56 -1.49
N ALA A 127 -3.27 20.87 -2.64
CA ALA A 127 -4.45 20.83 -3.49
C ALA A 127 -5.58 19.97 -2.88
N ALA A 128 -5.24 18.93 -2.12
CA ALA A 128 -6.21 18.02 -1.50
C ALA A 128 -6.85 18.56 -0.21
N MET A 129 -6.24 19.56 0.44
CA MET A 129 -6.75 20.18 1.69
C MET A 129 -7.49 21.51 1.49
N ARG A 130 -7.65 21.97 0.25
CA ARG A 130 -8.46 23.14 -0.12
C ARG A 130 -9.83 22.69 -0.57
#